data_AF-A0A923Z8P8-F1
#
_entry.id   AF-A0A923Z8P8-F1
#
_cell.length_a   1.000
_cell.length_b   1.000
_cell.length_c   1.000
_cell.angle_alpha   90.00
_cell.angle_beta   90.00
_cell.angle_gamma   90.00
#
_symmetry.space_group_name_H-M   'P 1'
#
loop_
_entity.id
_entity.type
_entity.pdbx_description
1 polymer ?
#
loop_
_entity_poly.entity_id
_entity_poly.type
_entity_poly.pdbx_seq_one_letter_code
_entity_poly.pdbx_strand_id
1 'polypeptide(L)' 'METKQVLSALSALAQESRLAIFRLLVQTGPQGLVASKISEQIGIP' A
#
# COMPACT_ATOMS: atom_id res chain seq x y z
N MET A 1 2.86 -10.25 17.72
CA MET A 1 3.68 -9.50 16.76
C MET A 1 4.79 -8.84 17.55
N GLU A 2 6.04 -9.04 17.15
CA GLU A 2 7.19 -8.46 17.85
C GLU A 2 7.29 -6.96 17.56
N THR A 3 7.67 -6.13 18.55
CA THR A 3 7.73 -4.66 18.42
C THR A 3 8.49 -4.19 17.18
N LYS A 4 9.59 -4.87 16.84
CA LYS A 4 10.40 -4.55 15.65
C LYS A 4 9.63 -4.70 14.33
N GLN A 5 8.74 -5.69 14.22
CA GLN A 5 7.92 -5.92 13.03
C GLN A 5 6.87 -4.82 12.88
N VAL A 6 6.23 -4.43 13.98
CA VAL A 6 5.23 -3.35 13.99
C VAL A 6 5.88 -2.03 13.56
N LEU A 7 7.05 -1.70 14.10
CA LEU A 7 7.80 -0.50 13.72
C LEU A 7 8.18 -0.51 12.24
N SER A 8 8.59 -1.66 11.71
CA SER A 8 8.92 -1.81 10.28
C SER A 8 7.69 -1.58 9.39
N ALA A 9 6.54 -2.18 9.74
CA ALA A 9 5.30 -2.01 8.98
C ALA A 9 4.79 -0.56 9.01
N LEU A 10 4.83 0.11 10.18
CA LEU A 10 4.44 1.52 10.30
C LEU A 10 5.40 2.43 9.52
N SER A 11 6.71 2.16 9.58
CA SER A 11 7.71 2.87 8.77
C SER A 11 7.48 2.64 7.27
N ALA A 12 6.99 1.45 6.88
CA ALA A 12 6.63 1.18 5.50
C ALA A 12 5.47 2.08 5.05
N LEU A 13 4.42 2.17 5.85
CA LEU A 13 3.22 2.99 5.56
C LEU A 13 3.45 4.50 5.69
N ALA A 14 4.54 4.95 6.30
CA ALA A 14 4.86 6.38 6.43
C ALA A 14 5.25 7.07 5.11
N GLN A 15 5.42 6.31 4.02
CA GLN A 15 5.62 6.87 2.68
C GLN A 15 4.27 7.08 1.98
N GLU A 16 4.02 8.31 1.51
CA GLU A 16 2.74 8.70 0.89
C GLU A 16 2.28 7.75 -0.22
N SER A 17 3.18 7.41 -1.16
CA SER A 17 2.92 6.45 -2.23
C SER A 17 2.52 5.06 -1.72
N ARG A 18 3.26 4.53 -0.73
CA ARG A 18 2.97 3.20 -0.16
C ARG A 18 1.65 3.20 0.61
N LEU A 19 1.32 4.29 1.31
CA LEU A 19 0.04 4.44 1.99
C LEU A 19 -1.12 4.49 0.99
N ALA A 20 -0.97 5.22 -0.11
CA ALA A 20 -1.98 5.28 -1.16
C ALA A 20 -2.23 3.90 -1.79
N ILE A 21 -1.15 3.16 -2.12
CA ILE A 21 -1.23 1.79 -2.64
C ILE A 21 -1.94 0.87 -1.63
N PHE A 22 -1.53 0.93 -0.36
CA PHE A 22 -2.13 0.12 0.70
C PHE A 22 -3.64 0.39 0.83
N ARG A 23 -4.06 1.65 0.86
CA ARG A 23 -5.49 2.03 0.93
C ARG A 23 -6.29 1.55 -0.28
N LEU A 24 -5.72 1.67 -1.48
CA LEU A 24 -6.36 1.19 -2.71
C LEU A 24 -6.56 -0.34 -2.68
N LEU A 25 -5.54 -1.09 -2.27
CA LEU A 25 -5.62 -2.55 -2.17
C LEU A 25 -6.60 -2.99 -1.08
N VAL A 26 -6.64 -2.30 0.07
CA VAL A 26 -7.62 -2.58 1.13
C VAL A 26 -9.06 -2.37 0.63
N GLN A 27 -9.31 -1.31 -0.14
CA GLN A 27 -10.63 -1.06 -0.74
C GLN A 27 -11.01 -2.09 -1.81
N THR A 28 -10.03 -2.57 -2.57
CA THR A 28 -10.24 -3.58 -3.63
C THR A 28 -10.54 -4.96 -3.05
N GLY A 29 -9.98 -5.26 -1.87
CA GLY A 29 -10.22 -6.51 -1.17
C GLY A 29 -9.59 -7.73 -1.88
N PRO A 30 -10.12 -8.94 -1.67
CA PRO A 30 -9.49 -10.19 -2.11
C PRO A 30 -9.31 -10.34 -3.62
N GLN A 31 -10.05 -9.55 -4.40
CA GLN A 31 -9.98 -9.55 -5.86
C GLN A 31 -8.62 -9.00 -6.35
N GLY A 32 -7.99 -8.14 -5.54
CA GLY A 32 -6.73 -7.50 -5.86
C GLY A 32 -6.80 -6.56 -7.07
N LEU A 33 -5.68 -5.94 -7.39
CA LEU A 33 -5.56 -5.04 -8.53
C LEU A 33 -4.22 -5.29 -9.23
N VAL A 34 -4.23 -5.24 -10.56
CA VAL A 34 -3.00 -5.34 -11.37
C VAL A 34 -2.14 -4.09 -11.18
N ALA A 35 -0.82 -4.26 -11.17
CA ALA A 35 0.13 -3.19 -10.87
C ALA A 35 0.00 -1.98 -11.82
N SER A 36 -0.30 -2.21 -13.11
CA SER A 36 -0.52 -1.12 -14.07
C SER A 36 -1.67 -0.21 -13.66
N LYS A 37 -2.80 -0.78 -13.23
CA LYS A 37 -3.96 -0.01 -12.76
C LYS A 37 -3.69 0.74 -11.46
N ILE A 38 -2.83 0.20 -10.59
CA ILE A 38 -2.39 0.89 -9.36
C ILE A 38 -1.61 2.16 -9.74
N SER A 39 -0.65 2.06 -10.67
CA SER A 39 0.12 3.21 -11.16
C SER A 39 -0.80 4.25 -11.82
N GLU A 40 -1.73 3.82 -12.67
CA GLU A 40 -2.73 4.70 -13.32
C GLU A 40 -3.61 5.46 -12.32
N GLN A 41 -4.10 4.80 -11.26
CA GLN A 41 -4.99 5.43 -10.28
C GLN A 41 -4.27 6.38 -9.31
N ILE A 42 -3.02 6.09 -8.97
CA ILE A 42 -2.28 6.86 -7.96
C ILE A 42 -1.43 7.96 -8.62
N GLY A 43 -1.26 7.91 -9.95
CA GLY A 43 -0.52 8.93 -10.71
C GLY A 43 0.99 8.88 -10.45
N ILE A 44 1.51 7.70 -10.10
CA ILE A 44 2.93 7.46 -9.86
C ILE A 44 3.47 6.70 -11.09
N PRO A 45 4.57 7.15 -11.71
CA PRO A 45 5.18 6.47 -12.85
C PRO A 45 5.65 5.05 -12.53
#